data_AF-A0A954YYW8-F1
#
_entry.id   AF-A0A954YYW8-F1
#
_cell.length_a   1.000
_cell.length_b   1.000
_cell.length_c   1.000
_cell.angle_alpha   90.00
_cell.angle_beta   90.00
_cell.angle_gamma   90.00
#
_symmetry.space_group_name_H-M   'P 1'
#
loop_
_entity.id
_entity.type
_entity.pdbx_description
1 polymer ?
#
loop_
_entity_poly.entity_id
_entity_poly.type
_entity_poly.pdbx_seq_one_letter_code
_entity_poly.pdbx_strand_id
1 'polypeptide(L)'
;MATDPYCGECGYSFRGLVDSSKCPECGRPIVETLQRGKPAFKGSRRYQSDIILFGLPLVSIATGPSADEAYGRAKGIIAFGDIATGWLAVGGRATGIIAIGGVAIGILSLGGMSLGLIAFGGMAIGGIASGGGAIGVVAHGGGAVGVVARGGGAFGYYAHGGGVWGKHIIGPGVRDPAAVSVFDKIDSLVGVPRFSGGPGAAQIKLLAFAVGWMIVCFVGVAAIPAALVLIAYRRRPREPMR
;
A
#
# COMPACT_ATOMS: atom_id res chain seq x y z
N MET A 1 -35.46 4.99 -14.24
CA MET A 1 -34.52 5.70 -15.14
C MET A 1 -33.79 4.64 -15.95
N ALA A 2 -34.14 4.47 -17.22
CA ALA A 2 -33.50 3.48 -18.08
C ALA A 2 -32.06 3.95 -18.36
N THR A 3 -31.07 3.18 -17.95
CA THR A 3 -29.66 3.44 -18.25
C THR A 3 -29.37 3.18 -19.72
N ASP A 4 -28.71 4.13 -20.38
CA ASP A 4 -28.35 4.02 -21.81
C ASP A 4 -27.44 2.80 -22.06
N PRO A 5 -27.65 2.05 -23.15
CA PRO A 5 -26.77 0.94 -23.54
C PRO A 5 -25.37 1.46 -23.88
N TYR A 6 -24.34 0.75 -23.44
CA TYR A 6 -22.94 1.13 -23.69
C TYR A 6 -22.09 -0.09 -24.06
N CYS A 7 -20.94 0.17 -24.66
CA CYS A 7 -19.94 -0.84 -24.97
C CYS A 7 -19.17 -1.21 -23.69
N GLY A 8 -19.27 -2.45 -23.23
CA GLY A 8 -18.58 -2.97 -22.05
C GLY A 8 -17.05 -2.98 -22.14
N GLU A 9 -16.51 -2.72 -23.32
CA GLU A 9 -15.07 -2.81 -23.59
C GLU A 9 -14.38 -1.45 -23.78
N CYS A 10 -15.03 -0.50 -24.45
CA CYS A 10 -14.51 0.85 -24.64
C CYS A 10 -15.28 1.94 -23.88
N GLY A 11 -16.45 1.63 -23.32
CA GLY A 11 -17.30 2.58 -22.62
C GLY A 11 -18.04 3.57 -23.54
N TYR A 12 -18.08 3.32 -24.86
CA TYR A 12 -18.85 4.13 -25.81
C TYR A 12 -20.35 3.96 -25.58
N SER A 13 -21.10 5.06 -25.46
CA SER A 13 -22.55 5.00 -25.33
C SER A 13 -23.19 4.75 -26.69
N PHE A 14 -24.03 3.71 -26.79
CA PHE A 14 -24.80 3.40 -27.99
C PHE A 14 -26.07 4.26 -28.12
N ARG A 15 -26.22 5.31 -27.29
CA ARG A 15 -27.36 6.23 -27.37
C ARG A 15 -27.37 6.97 -28.71
N GLY A 16 -28.38 6.69 -29.54
CA GLY A 16 -28.55 7.29 -30.87
C GLY A 16 -27.82 6.55 -32.00
N LEU A 17 -27.17 5.41 -31.72
CA LEU A 17 -26.61 4.54 -32.75
C LEU A 17 -27.66 3.51 -33.17
N VAL A 18 -28.23 3.67 -34.36
CA VAL A 18 -29.30 2.78 -34.85
C VAL A 18 -28.82 1.73 -35.86
N ASP A 19 -27.68 1.95 -36.55
CA ASP A 19 -27.30 1.14 -37.72
C ASP A 19 -25.80 0.78 -37.82
N SER A 20 -25.16 0.35 -36.73
CA SER A 20 -23.80 -0.19 -36.83
C SER A 20 -23.71 -1.59 -36.21
N SER A 21 -23.17 -2.54 -36.96
CA SER A 21 -22.86 -3.88 -36.45
C SER A 21 -21.65 -3.87 -35.52
N LYS A 22 -20.82 -2.82 -35.58
CA LYS A 22 -19.56 -2.68 -34.85
C LYS A 22 -19.52 -1.38 -34.05
N CYS A 23 -18.87 -1.41 -32.89
CA CYS A 23 -18.62 -0.19 -32.15
C CYS A 23 -17.59 0.70 -32.89
N PRO A 24 -17.85 2.01 -33.09
CA PRO A 24 -16.95 2.90 -33.84
C PRO A 24 -15.60 3.14 -33.14
N GLU A 25 -15.52 2.90 -31.83
CA GLU A 25 -14.31 3.10 -31.02
C GLU A 25 -13.45 1.84 -30.86
N CYS A 26 -14.06 0.64 -30.83
CA CYS A 26 -13.33 -0.61 -30.61
C CYS A 26 -13.41 -1.62 -31.76
N GLY A 27 -14.23 -1.37 -32.78
CA GLY A 27 -14.37 -2.24 -33.96
C GLY A 27 -15.00 -3.62 -33.70
N ARG A 28 -15.33 -3.94 -32.44
CA ARG A 28 -15.97 -5.20 -32.06
C ARG A 28 -17.46 -5.20 -32.38
N PRO A 29 -18.04 -6.38 -32.64
CA PRO A 29 -19.46 -6.48 -32.86
C PRO A 29 -20.23 -6.03 -31.61
N ILE A 30 -21.27 -5.22 -31.82
CA ILE A 30 -22.07 -4.67 -30.71
C ILE A 30 -22.70 -5.79 -29.89
N VAL A 31 -23.11 -6.90 -30.51
CA VAL A 31 -23.73 -8.04 -29.83
C VAL A 31 -22.85 -8.67 -28.74
N GLU A 32 -21.52 -8.63 -28.88
CA GLU A 32 -20.59 -9.18 -27.88
C GLU A 32 -20.28 -8.18 -26.76
N THR A 33 -20.47 -6.89 -27.01
CA THR A 33 -20.00 -5.81 -26.13
C THR A 33 -21.13 -4.95 -25.56
N LEU A 34 -22.39 -5.17 -25.95
CA LEU A 34 -23.54 -4.40 -25.50
C LEU A 34 -23.89 -4.76 -24.06
N GLN A 35 -23.66 -3.80 -23.15
CA GLN A 35 -24.12 -3.88 -21.78
C GLN A 35 -25.25 -2.87 -21.55
N ARG A 36 -26.31 -3.33 -20.87
CA ARG A 36 -27.41 -2.50 -20.38
C ARG A 36 -27.31 -2.44 -18.87
N GLY A 37 -26.97 -1.27 -18.33
CA GLY A 37 -26.76 -1.10 -16.88
C GLY A 37 -26.10 0.23 -16.56
N LYS A 38 -25.71 0.44 -15.29
CA LYS A 38 -24.92 1.62 -14.91
C LYS A 38 -23.62 1.63 -15.74
N PRO A 39 -23.26 2.73 -16.40
CA PRO A 39 -22.05 2.77 -17.21
C PRO A 39 -20.85 2.35 -16.35
N ALA A 40 -20.16 1.29 -16.75
CA ALA A 40 -18.83 0.99 -16.21
C ALA A 40 -18.01 2.27 -16.39
N PHE A 41 -17.46 2.80 -15.30
CA PHE A 41 -16.74 4.06 -15.30
C PHE A 41 -15.68 4.03 -16.41
N LYS A 42 -15.64 5.08 -17.24
CA LYS A 42 -14.72 5.24 -18.39
C LYS A 42 -13.27 5.21 -17.88
N GLY A 43 -12.73 4.01 -17.67
CA GLY A 43 -11.49 3.79 -16.92
C GLY A 43 -11.27 2.36 -16.43
N SER A 44 -12.27 1.47 -16.49
CA SER A 44 -12.05 0.08 -16.08
C SER A 44 -11.09 -0.65 -17.02
N ARG A 45 -9.86 -0.93 -16.58
CA ARG A 45 -8.87 -1.69 -17.36
C ARG A 45 -8.56 -2.99 -16.65
N ARG A 46 -8.78 -4.10 -17.38
CA ARG A 46 -8.37 -5.44 -16.98
C ARG A 46 -7.27 -5.90 -17.92
N TYR A 47 -6.15 -6.32 -17.37
CA TYR A 47 -5.03 -6.89 -18.12
C TYR A 47 -4.45 -8.06 -17.33
N GLN A 48 -4.17 -9.14 -18.04
CA GLN A 48 -3.55 -10.33 -17.49
C GLN A 48 -2.45 -10.75 -18.46
N SER A 49 -1.26 -11.02 -17.93
CA SER A 49 -0.15 -11.57 -18.73
C SER A 49 -0.34 -13.06 -18.98
N ASP A 50 0.06 -13.54 -20.17
CA ASP A 50 0.03 -14.97 -20.53
C ASP A 50 1.06 -15.82 -19.76
N ILE A 51 2.05 -15.17 -19.14
CA ILE A 51 3.07 -15.85 -18.34
C ILE A 51 2.47 -16.22 -17.00
N ILE A 52 2.32 -17.53 -16.75
CA ILE A 52 1.86 -18.09 -15.49
C ILE A 52 3.08 -18.61 -14.72
N LEU A 53 3.33 -18.07 -13.53
CA LEU A 53 4.32 -18.61 -12.58
C LEU A 53 3.59 -19.03 -11.31
N PHE A 54 3.90 -20.23 -10.80
CA PHE A 54 3.27 -20.77 -9.57
C PHE A 54 1.73 -20.81 -9.61
N GLY A 55 1.13 -21.00 -10.79
CA GLY A 55 -0.33 -21.02 -10.97
C GLY A 55 -1.00 -19.65 -10.89
N LEU A 56 -0.22 -18.56 -10.86
CA LEU A 56 -0.69 -17.18 -10.86
C LEU A 56 -0.13 -16.42 -12.08
N PRO A 57 -0.88 -15.49 -12.69
CA PRO A 57 -0.34 -14.65 -13.75
C PRO A 57 0.79 -13.77 -13.17
N LEU A 58 1.85 -13.59 -13.95
CA LEU A 58 2.99 -12.75 -13.58
C LEU A 58 2.51 -11.32 -13.24
N VAL A 59 1.63 -10.76 -14.09
CA VAL A 59 1.06 -9.43 -13.93
C VAL A 59 -0.46 -9.50 -14.10
N SER A 60 -1.18 -8.98 -13.10
CA SER A 60 -2.63 -8.80 -13.14
C SER A 60 -2.97 -7.35 -12.78
N ILE A 61 -3.70 -6.69 -13.67
CA ILE A 61 -4.16 -5.32 -13.48
C ILE A 61 -5.68 -5.34 -13.58
N ALA A 62 -6.36 -4.87 -12.55
CA ALA A 62 -7.82 -4.72 -12.53
C ALA A 62 -8.16 -3.40 -11.85
N THR A 63 -8.29 -2.33 -12.63
CA THR A 63 -8.68 -1.02 -12.12
C THR A 63 -10.16 -0.79 -12.43
N GLY A 64 -10.93 -0.32 -11.45
CA GLY A 64 -12.27 0.24 -11.65
C GLY A 64 -13.42 -0.79 -11.64
N PRO A 65 -14.65 -0.28 -11.43
CA PRO A 65 -15.85 -1.10 -11.44
C PRO A 65 -16.17 -1.58 -12.86
N SER A 66 -16.39 -2.89 -13.01
CA SER A 66 -16.99 -3.49 -14.21
C SER A 66 -18.49 -3.69 -13.97
N ALA A 67 -19.28 -3.90 -15.03
CA ALA A 67 -20.73 -4.09 -14.94
C ALA A 67 -21.18 -5.10 -13.87
N ASP A 68 -20.37 -6.12 -13.59
CA ASP A 68 -20.67 -7.20 -12.65
C ASP A 68 -19.93 -7.10 -11.30
N GLU A 69 -18.94 -6.20 -11.17
CA GLU A 69 -18.13 -6.05 -9.94
C GLU A 69 -17.85 -4.58 -9.63
N ALA A 70 -18.27 -4.13 -8.44
CA ALA A 70 -18.05 -2.76 -7.96
C ALA A 70 -16.57 -2.42 -7.67
N TYR A 71 -15.68 -3.42 -7.62
CA TYR A 71 -14.26 -3.26 -7.32
C TYR A 71 -13.42 -4.10 -8.28
N GLY A 72 -12.36 -3.52 -8.85
CA GLY A 72 -11.39 -4.24 -9.65
C GLY A 72 -10.53 -5.16 -8.79
N ARG A 73 -10.72 -6.48 -8.94
CA ARG A 73 -9.94 -7.52 -8.23
C ARG A 73 -8.78 -8.01 -9.09
N ALA A 74 -7.55 -7.75 -8.64
CA ALA A 74 -6.33 -8.21 -9.30
C ALA A 74 -5.65 -9.31 -8.48
N LYS A 75 -5.29 -10.43 -9.12
CA LYS A 75 -4.59 -11.55 -8.50
C LYS A 75 -3.41 -11.96 -9.37
N GLY A 76 -2.19 -11.89 -8.85
CA GLY A 76 -0.98 -12.23 -9.60
C GLY A 76 0.29 -12.10 -8.75
N ILE A 77 1.46 -12.34 -9.33
CA ILE A 77 2.72 -12.05 -8.63
C ILE A 77 2.84 -10.54 -8.43
N ILE A 78 2.58 -9.77 -9.49
CA ILE A 78 2.45 -8.32 -9.46
C ILE A 78 0.99 -7.97 -9.72
N ALA A 79 0.30 -7.45 -8.70
CA ALA A 79 -1.13 -7.15 -8.74
C ALA A 79 -1.41 -5.65 -8.54
N PHE A 80 -2.14 -5.04 -9.49
CA PHE A 80 -2.59 -3.64 -9.42
C PHE A 80 -4.11 -3.55 -9.51
N GLY A 81 -4.78 -3.03 -8.48
CA GLY A 81 -6.24 -2.87 -8.54
C GLY A 81 -6.87 -2.27 -7.30
N ASP A 82 -8.19 -2.16 -7.26
CA ASP A 82 -8.89 -1.68 -6.06
C ASP A 82 -8.73 -2.69 -4.90
N ILE A 83 -8.78 -3.98 -5.24
CA ILE A 83 -8.46 -5.11 -4.37
C ILE A 83 -7.35 -5.90 -5.05
N ALA A 84 -6.13 -5.79 -4.54
CA ALA A 84 -4.95 -6.45 -5.10
C ALA A 84 -4.44 -7.56 -4.17
N THR A 85 -4.21 -8.75 -4.71
CA THR A 85 -3.62 -9.88 -3.97
C THR A 85 -2.44 -10.45 -4.75
N GLY A 86 -1.25 -10.45 -4.13
CA GLY A 86 -0.04 -10.90 -4.83
C GLY A 86 1.23 -10.89 -4.00
N TRP A 87 2.37 -11.11 -4.63
CA TRP A 87 3.66 -10.89 -3.97
C TRP A 87 3.91 -9.40 -3.79
N LEU A 88 3.71 -8.65 -4.87
CA LEU A 88 3.66 -7.19 -4.89
C LEU A 88 2.21 -6.76 -5.19
N ALA A 89 1.53 -6.19 -4.20
CA ALA A 89 0.15 -5.75 -4.31
C ALA A 89 0.04 -4.24 -4.11
N VAL A 90 -0.55 -3.54 -5.09
CA VAL A 90 -0.77 -2.09 -5.05
C VAL A 90 -2.25 -1.79 -5.27
N GLY A 91 -2.90 -1.12 -4.31
CA GLY A 91 -4.34 -0.89 -4.39
C GLY A 91 -4.99 -0.15 -3.23
N GLY A 92 -6.31 0.00 -3.27
CA GLY A 92 -7.09 0.51 -2.12
C GLY A 92 -7.03 -0.46 -0.95
N ARG A 93 -7.23 -1.76 -1.24
CA ARG A 93 -6.98 -2.89 -0.34
C ARG A 93 -5.92 -3.80 -0.97
N ALA A 94 -4.74 -3.84 -0.38
CA ALA A 94 -3.61 -4.64 -0.86
C ALA A 94 -3.27 -5.75 0.13
N THR A 95 -3.10 -6.98 -0.36
CA THR A 95 -2.68 -8.13 0.44
C THR A 95 -1.51 -8.84 -0.24
N GLY A 96 -0.38 -8.98 0.44
CA GLY A 96 0.80 -9.59 -0.17
C GLY A 96 2.04 -9.67 0.70
N ILE A 97 3.19 -10.04 0.12
CA ILE A 97 4.48 -9.93 0.81
C ILE A 97 4.82 -8.46 0.98
N ILE A 98 4.69 -7.70 -0.11
CA ILE A 98 4.82 -6.25 -0.17
C ILE A 98 3.45 -5.67 -0.56
N ALA A 99 2.80 -5.01 0.38
CA ALA A 99 1.49 -4.41 0.20
C ALA A 99 1.57 -2.88 0.32
N ILE A 100 1.11 -2.18 -0.72
CA ILE A 100 1.05 -0.71 -0.77
C ILE A 100 -0.40 -0.29 -1.02
N GLY A 101 -1.00 0.46 -0.09
CA GLY A 101 -2.40 0.84 -0.25
C GLY A 101 -3.03 1.66 0.86
N GLY A 102 -4.33 1.92 0.75
CA GLY A 102 -5.09 2.53 1.84
C GLY A 102 -5.16 1.59 3.06
N VAL A 103 -5.52 0.33 2.79
CA VAL A 103 -5.44 -0.80 3.73
C VAL A 103 -4.44 -1.81 3.16
N ALA A 104 -3.32 -2.00 3.86
CA ALA A 104 -2.23 -2.88 3.43
C ALA A 104 -2.03 -4.00 4.46
N ILE A 105 -2.07 -5.25 4.01
CA ILE A 105 -1.84 -6.44 4.82
C ILE A 105 -0.67 -7.22 4.20
N GLY A 106 0.43 -7.38 4.93
CA GLY A 106 1.58 -8.11 4.40
C GLY A 106 2.74 -8.28 5.35
N ILE A 107 3.87 -8.80 4.87
CA ILE A 107 5.11 -8.81 5.66
C ILE A 107 5.65 -7.39 5.76
N LEU A 108 5.70 -6.71 4.61
CA LEU A 108 5.99 -5.30 4.46
C LEU A 108 4.70 -4.59 4.04
N SER A 109 4.23 -3.67 4.88
CA SER A 109 2.97 -2.95 4.64
C SER A 109 3.18 -1.44 4.71
N LEU A 110 2.70 -0.75 3.67
CA LEU A 110 2.78 0.71 3.52
C LEU A 110 1.38 1.24 3.23
N GLY A 111 0.82 2.04 4.14
CA GLY A 111 -0.53 2.54 3.93
C GLY A 111 -1.13 3.45 4.99
N GLY A 112 -2.40 3.80 4.83
CA GLY A 112 -3.14 4.49 5.88
C GLY A 112 -3.35 3.60 7.10
N MET A 113 -3.84 2.39 6.87
CA MET A 113 -3.94 1.29 7.83
C MET A 113 -3.05 0.14 7.36
N SER A 114 -2.03 -0.18 8.16
CA SER A 114 -0.98 -1.13 7.80
C SER A 114 -0.89 -2.24 8.85
N LEU A 115 -0.93 -3.49 8.39
CA LEU A 115 -0.87 -4.71 9.18
C LEU A 115 0.28 -5.56 8.65
N GLY A 116 1.31 -5.79 9.45
CA GLY A 116 2.42 -6.62 9.00
C GLY A 116 3.56 -6.86 9.98
N LEU A 117 4.60 -7.59 9.56
CA LEU A 117 5.81 -7.72 10.40
C LEU A 117 6.51 -6.36 10.52
N ILE A 118 6.60 -5.65 9.40
CA ILE A 118 7.11 -4.30 9.30
C ILE A 118 6.01 -3.45 8.68
N ALA A 119 5.49 -2.51 9.47
CA ALA A 119 4.32 -1.71 9.13
C ALA A 119 4.64 -0.22 9.20
N PHE A 120 4.29 0.49 8.13
CA PHE A 120 4.45 1.93 8.00
C PHE A 120 3.13 2.58 7.60
N GLY A 121 2.65 3.53 8.41
CA GLY A 121 1.38 4.16 8.10
C GLY A 121 0.84 5.17 9.10
N GLY A 122 -0.39 5.61 8.87
CA GLY A 122 -1.14 6.41 9.85
C GLY A 122 -1.43 5.59 11.11
N MET A 123 -1.99 4.39 10.90
CA MET A 123 -2.15 3.34 11.90
C MET A 123 -1.33 2.11 11.47
N ALA A 124 -0.33 1.74 12.28
CA ALA A 124 0.58 0.64 11.99
C ALA A 124 0.53 -0.40 13.11
N ILE A 125 0.22 -1.65 12.76
CA ILE A 125 0.16 -2.78 13.68
C ILE A 125 1.13 -3.86 13.19
N GLY A 126 2.14 -4.17 13.99
CA GLY A 126 3.17 -5.11 13.55
C GLY A 126 4.27 -5.45 14.54
N GLY A 127 5.28 -6.20 14.09
CA GLY A 127 6.48 -6.46 14.90
C GLY A 127 7.29 -5.17 15.08
N ILE A 128 7.61 -4.52 13.96
CA ILE A 128 8.22 -3.20 13.87
C ILE A 128 7.19 -2.28 13.23
N ALA A 129 6.67 -1.33 14.02
CA ALA A 129 5.64 -0.40 13.59
C ALA A 129 6.13 1.04 13.68
N SER A 130 5.95 1.82 12.61
CA SER A 130 6.25 3.25 12.58
C SER A 130 5.11 4.04 11.97
N GLY A 131 4.60 5.05 12.68
CA GLY A 131 3.41 5.76 12.24
C GLY A 131 2.87 6.84 13.16
N GLY A 132 1.67 7.35 12.86
CA GLY A 132 0.93 8.24 13.77
C GLY A 132 0.50 7.51 15.04
N GLY A 133 -0.16 6.36 14.87
CA GLY A 133 -0.43 5.35 15.88
C GLY A 133 0.30 4.05 15.55
N ALA A 134 1.17 3.59 16.44
CA ALA A 134 1.99 2.39 16.25
C ALA A 134 1.76 1.39 17.38
N ILE A 135 1.45 0.14 17.03
CA ILE A 135 1.28 -0.96 17.98
C ILE A 135 2.20 -2.10 17.55
N GLY A 136 3.13 -2.50 18.42
CA GLY A 136 4.07 -3.56 18.08
C GLY A 136 5.10 -3.92 19.12
N VAL A 137 6.04 -4.81 18.79
CA VAL A 137 7.17 -5.10 19.69
C VAL A 137 8.07 -3.87 19.79
N VAL A 138 8.37 -3.29 18.64
CA VAL A 138 9.12 -2.03 18.49
C VAL A 138 8.20 -1.02 17.82
N ALA A 139 7.70 -0.06 18.59
CA ALA A 139 6.72 0.92 18.14
C ALA A 139 7.31 2.34 18.17
N HIS A 140 7.23 3.03 17.04
CA HIS A 140 7.68 4.41 16.89
C HIS A 140 6.54 5.28 16.35
N GLY A 141 6.19 6.37 17.03
CA GLY A 141 5.10 7.21 16.53
C GLY A 141 4.64 8.34 17.41
N GLY A 142 3.54 8.99 17.01
CA GLY A 142 2.86 9.98 17.86
C GLY A 142 2.28 9.32 19.12
N GLY A 143 1.53 8.23 18.93
CA GLY A 143 1.12 7.28 19.96
C GLY A 143 1.74 5.91 19.70
N ALA A 144 2.53 5.40 20.64
CA ALA A 144 3.23 4.12 20.50
C ALA A 144 2.87 3.18 21.65
N VAL A 145 2.53 1.92 21.33
CA VAL A 145 2.25 0.87 22.30
C VAL A 145 3.11 -0.35 21.97
N GLY A 146 3.95 -0.79 22.91
CA GLY A 146 4.84 -1.91 22.64
C GLY A 146 5.79 -2.31 23.77
N VAL A 147 6.66 -3.29 23.51
CA VAL A 147 7.73 -3.64 24.46
C VAL A 147 8.75 -2.51 24.52
N VAL A 148 9.14 -2.00 23.35
CA VAL A 148 9.95 -0.80 23.17
C VAL A 148 9.09 0.22 22.43
N ALA A 149 8.66 1.26 23.14
CA ALA A 149 7.79 2.31 22.61
C ALA A 149 8.50 3.67 22.65
N ARG A 150 8.58 4.34 21.50
CA ARG A 150 9.17 5.69 21.38
C ARG A 150 8.18 6.63 20.71
N GLY A 151 7.80 7.71 21.37
CA GLY A 151 6.78 8.61 20.82
C GLY A 151 6.40 9.81 21.66
N GLY A 152 5.39 10.56 21.21
CA GLY A 152 4.79 11.64 21.99
C GLY A 152 4.07 11.09 23.22
N GLY A 153 3.19 10.10 23.00
CA GLY A 153 2.62 9.22 24.02
C GLY A 153 3.15 7.80 23.83
N ALA A 154 3.83 7.22 24.83
CA ALA A 154 4.41 5.88 24.74
C ALA A 154 3.99 5.00 25.92
N PHE A 155 3.47 3.81 25.62
CA PHE A 155 3.04 2.81 26.60
C PHE A 155 3.80 1.52 26.37
N GLY A 156 4.53 1.06 27.38
CA GLY A 156 5.37 -0.13 27.19
C GLY A 156 6.23 -0.54 28.37
N TYR A 157 7.00 -1.61 28.21
CA TYR A 157 7.99 -2.02 29.21
C TYR A 157 9.17 -1.04 29.24
N TYR A 158 9.67 -0.66 28.05
CA TYR A 158 10.60 0.43 27.81
C TYR A 158 9.87 1.53 27.03
N ALA A 159 9.62 2.68 27.67
CA ALA A 159 8.90 3.79 27.05
C ALA A 159 9.74 5.08 27.05
N HIS A 160 9.82 5.75 25.91
CA HIS A 160 10.54 7.03 25.75
C HIS A 160 9.64 8.07 25.07
N GLY A 161 9.42 9.22 25.70
CA GLY A 161 8.46 10.19 25.17
C GLY A 161 8.08 11.35 26.10
N GLY A 162 7.10 12.15 25.66
CA GLY A 162 6.56 13.26 26.45
C GLY A 162 5.56 12.80 27.52
N GLY A 163 4.63 11.91 27.15
CA GLY A 163 3.73 11.19 28.05
C GLY A 163 4.07 9.71 28.03
N VAL A 164 4.76 9.22 29.06
CA VAL A 164 5.26 7.84 29.11
C VAL A 164 4.69 7.08 30.28
N TRP A 165 4.24 5.86 30.03
CA TRP A 165 3.75 4.93 31.04
C TRP A 165 4.39 3.57 30.83
N GLY A 166 5.06 3.07 31.87
CA GLY A 166 5.84 1.84 31.78
C GLY A 166 6.68 1.56 33.02
N LYS A 167 7.36 0.40 33.03
CA LYS A 167 8.26 0.02 34.12
C LYS A 167 9.60 0.76 34.05
N HIS A 168 10.15 0.89 32.84
CA HIS A 168 11.39 1.60 32.57
C HIS A 168 11.11 2.74 31.61
N ILE A 169 11.13 3.98 32.12
CA ILE A 169 10.67 5.15 31.38
C ILE A 169 11.75 6.22 31.24
N ILE A 170 11.72 6.90 30.10
CA ILE A 170 12.45 8.14 29.84
C ILE A 170 11.41 9.19 29.43
N GLY A 171 11.19 10.15 30.32
CA GLY A 171 10.26 11.25 30.10
C GLY A 171 10.74 12.55 30.74
N PRO A 172 9.93 13.62 30.68
CA PRO A 172 10.26 14.89 31.30
C PRO A 172 10.49 14.72 32.81
N GLY A 173 11.71 14.97 33.28
CA GLY A 173 12.07 14.89 34.71
C GLY A 173 12.26 13.48 35.28
N VAL A 174 12.03 12.41 34.50
CA VAL A 174 12.23 11.02 34.96
C VAL A 174 13.06 10.25 33.94
N ARG A 175 14.20 9.73 34.38
CA ARG A 175 15.14 9.03 33.51
C ARG A 175 15.70 7.80 34.23
N ASP A 176 15.09 6.65 33.97
CA ASP A 176 15.54 5.39 34.56
C ASP A 176 16.85 4.92 33.89
N PRO A 177 17.93 4.65 34.64
CA PRO A 177 19.18 4.13 34.09
C PRO A 177 19.01 2.81 33.32
N ALA A 178 18.07 1.96 33.70
CA ALA A 178 17.78 0.73 32.97
C ALA A 178 17.23 1.01 31.57
N ALA A 179 16.32 2.00 31.44
CA ALA A 179 15.82 2.45 30.15
C ALA A 179 16.94 3.06 29.31
N VAL A 180 17.76 3.93 29.90
CA VAL A 180 18.88 4.60 29.20
C VAL A 180 19.85 3.59 28.62
N SER A 181 20.21 2.54 29.36
CA SER A 181 21.12 1.50 28.88
C SER A 181 20.61 0.74 27.65
N VAL A 182 19.29 0.50 27.58
CA VAL A 182 18.65 -0.19 26.47
C VAL A 182 18.56 0.72 25.26
N PHE A 183 18.15 1.97 25.45
CA PHE A 183 18.09 2.94 24.35
C PHE A 183 19.48 3.32 23.85
N ASP A 184 20.51 3.43 24.70
CA ASP A 184 21.90 3.68 24.28
C ASP A 184 22.46 2.50 23.45
N LYS A 185 22.14 1.25 23.83
CA LYS A 185 22.52 0.06 23.04
C LYS A 185 21.83 0.03 21.69
N ILE A 186 20.52 0.32 21.66
CA ILE A 186 19.76 0.44 20.40
C ILE A 186 20.33 1.58 19.56
N ASP A 187 20.62 2.72 20.18
CA ASP A 187 21.10 3.92 19.50
C ASP A 187 22.51 3.71 18.90
N SER A 188 23.41 3.05 19.64
CA SER A 188 24.75 2.68 19.15
C SER A 188 24.73 1.61 18.05
N LEU A 189 23.81 0.65 18.10
CA LEU A 189 23.64 -0.37 17.06
C LEU A 189 23.05 0.24 15.77
N VAL A 190 22.18 1.23 15.92
CA VAL A 190 21.50 1.92 14.81
C VAL A 190 22.29 3.14 14.31
N GLY A 191 23.44 3.46 14.94
CA GLY A 191 24.33 4.55 14.52
C GLY A 191 23.77 5.96 14.79
N VAL A 192 22.93 6.12 15.82
CA VAL A 192 22.36 7.42 16.20
C VAL A 192 23.11 8.01 17.42
N PRO A 193 23.53 9.28 17.37
CA PRO A 193 24.25 9.91 18.48
C PRO A 193 23.34 10.21 19.68
N ARG A 194 23.95 10.10 20.87
CA ARG A 194 23.34 10.19 22.22
C ARG A 194 22.40 11.39 22.36
N PHE A 195 21.16 11.10 22.76
CA PHE A 195 20.14 12.10 23.01
C PHE A 195 20.21 12.65 24.44
N SER A 196 21.28 13.38 24.78
CA SER A 196 21.27 14.25 25.96
C SER A 196 20.72 15.62 25.56
N GLY A 197 19.40 15.81 25.72
CA GLY A 197 18.74 17.11 25.86
C GLY A 197 18.93 18.13 24.74
N GLY A 198 18.03 18.16 23.76
CA GLY A 198 17.87 19.29 22.85
C GLY A 198 16.54 19.23 22.08
N PRO A 199 15.82 20.34 21.89
CA PRO A 199 14.50 20.32 21.28
C PRO A 199 14.60 20.25 19.74
N GLY A 200 13.66 19.51 19.14
CA GLY A 200 13.13 19.89 17.83
C GLY A 200 13.68 19.15 16.61
N ALA A 201 12.77 18.39 15.97
CA ALA A 201 12.64 18.21 14.53
C ALA A 201 13.73 17.48 13.71
N ALA A 202 14.95 17.24 14.21
CA ALA A 202 16.00 16.56 13.44
C ALA A 202 16.01 15.02 13.58
N GLN A 203 15.46 14.49 14.69
CA GLN A 203 15.56 13.06 15.04
C GLN A 203 14.58 12.13 14.32
N ILE A 204 13.31 12.54 14.18
CA ILE A 204 12.33 11.83 13.34
C ILE A 204 12.79 11.94 11.87
N LYS A 205 13.38 13.10 11.53
CA LYS A 205 14.24 13.42 10.38
C LYS A 205 14.98 12.19 9.86
N LEU A 206 15.99 11.76 10.60
CA LEU A 206 17.05 10.85 10.14
C LEU A 206 16.69 9.37 10.27
N LEU A 207 15.93 8.96 11.28
CA LEU A 207 15.47 7.57 11.40
C LEU A 207 14.34 7.29 10.40
N ALA A 208 13.45 8.25 10.15
CA ALA A 208 12.57 8.22 9.00
C ALA A 208 13.32 8.44 7.68
N PHE A 209 14.51 9.05 7.67
CA PHE A 209 15.36 9.11 6.48
C PHE A 209 16.04 7.79 6.20
N ALA A 210 16.49 7.02 7.21
CA ALA A 210 17.19 5.74 7.05
C ALA A 210 16.23 4.57 6.86
N VAL A 211 15.14 4.53 7.63
CA VAL A 211 14.04 3.59 7.43
C VAL A 211 13.26 3.99 6.17
N GLY A 212 13.05 5.28 5.93
CA GLY A 212 12.50 5.79 4.68
C GLY A 212 13.42 5.58 3.48
N TRP A 213 14.75 5.64 3.61
CA TRP A 213 15.66 5.24 2.53
C TRP A 213 15.69 3.74 2.34
N MET A 214 15.63 2.92 3.39
CA MET A 214 15.49 1.48 3.22
C MET A 214 14.17 1.14 2.52
N ILE A 215 13.07 1.80 2.89
CA ILE A 215 11.78 1.68 2.21
C ILE A 215 11.84 2.25 0.80
N VAL A 216 12.46 3.40 0.55
CA VAL A 216 12.56 4.02 -0.78
C VAL A 216 13.52 3.24 -1.68
N CYS A 217 14.52 2.58 -1.14
CA CYS A 217 15.38 1.66 -1.86
C CYS A 217 14.68 0.32 -2.10
N PHE A 218 13.87 -0.21 -1.17
CA PHE A 218 13.13 -1.46 -1.38
C PHE A 218 11.90 -1.27 -2.28
N VAL A 219 11.12 -0.22 -2.03
CA VAL A 219 10.04 0.25 -2.88
C VAL A 219 10.62 0.77 -4.18
N GLY A 220 11.79 1.40 -4.22
CA GLY A 220 12.47 1.74 -5.47
C GLY A 220 12.85 0.49 -6.26
N VAL A 221 13.48 -0.50 -5.62
CA VAL A 221 13.86 -1.78 -6.25
C VAL A 221 12.64 -2.63 -6.64
N ALA A 222 11.49 -2.49 -5.98
CA ALA A 222 10.23 -3.16 -6.35
C ALA A 222 9.37 -2.35 -7.32
N ALA A 223 9.34 -1.03 -7.20
CA ALA A 223 8.57 -0.10 -8.03
C ALA A 223 9.29 0.24 -9.33
N ILE A 224 10.62 0.12 -9.43
CA ILE A 224 11.33 0.23 -10.72
C ILE A 224 10.89 -0.91 -11.66
N PRO A 225 10.92 -2.20 -11.29
CA PRO A 225 10.38 -3.26 -12.15
C PRO A 225 8.86 -3.14 -12.29
N ALA A 226 8.10 -2.78 -11.25
CA ALA A 226 6.66 -2.55 -11.41
C ALA A 226 6.34 -1.38 -12.35
N ALA A 227 7.08 -0.27 -12.30
CA ALA A 227 6.91 0.90 -13.15
C ALA A 227 7.47 0.65 -14.56
N LEU A 228 8.54 -0.11 -14.72
CA LEU A 228 9.03 -0.57 -16.03
C LEU A 228 7.99 -1.48 -16.69
N VAL A 229 7.37 -2.38 -15.91
CA VAL A 229 6.23 -3.19 -16.37
C VAL A 229 5.02 -2.31 -16.67
N LEU A 230 4.73 -1.28 -15.85
CA LEU A 230 3.63 -0.34 -16.07
C LEU A 230 3.84 0.56 -17.30
N ILE A 231 5.10 0.96 -17.57
CA ILE A 231 5.51 1.74 -18.73
C ILE A 231 5.50 0.86 -19.98
N ALA A 232 5.97 -0.38 -19.89
CA ALA A 232 5.84 -1.38 -20.95
C ALA A 232 4.35 -1.68 -21.25
N TYR A 233 3.51 -1.73 -20.21
CA TYR A 233 2.05 -1.87 -20.30
C TYR A 233 1.37 -0.65 -20.95
N ARG A 234 1.81 0.58 -20.65
CA ARG A 234 1.31 1.80 -21.33
C ARG A 234 1.69 1.86 -22.82
N ARG A 235 2.77 1.19 -23.22
CA ARG A 235 3.25 1.16 -24.61
C ARG A 235 2.66 0.04 -25.46
N ARG A 236 2.00 -0.96 -24.86
CA ARG A 236 1.34 -2.03 -25.61
C ARG A 236 -0.10 -1.62 -25.95
N PRO A 237 -0.47 -1.55 -27.25
CA PRO A 237 -1.87 -1.37 -27.63
C PRO A 237 -2.73 -2.51 -27.08
N ARG A 238 -4.02 -2.24 -26.91
CA ARG A 238 -5.05 -3.17 -26.37
C ARG A 238 -5.01 -4.50 -27.12
N GLU A 239 -4.22 -5.46 -26.65
CA GLU A 239 -4.30 -6.84 -27.12
C GLU A 239 -5.32 -7.61 -26.27
N PRO A 240 -6.22 -8.34 -26.94
CA PRO A 240 -7.39 -8.95 -26.34
C PRO A 240 -7.02 -10.13 -25.42
N MET A 241 -7.78 -10.34 -24.35
CA MET A 241 -7.88 -11.66 -23.74
C MET A 241 -8.47 -12.62 -24.79
N ARG A 242 -7.74 -13.71 -25.08
CA ARG A 242 -8.30 -14.90 -25.72
C ARG A 242 -9.20 -15.65 -24.74
#